data_AF-A0A960BHM0-F1
#
_entry.id   AF-A0A960BHM0-F1
#
_cell.length_a   1.000
_cell.length_b   1.000
_cell.length_c   1.000
_cell.angle_alpha   90.00
_cell.angle_beta   90.00
_cell.angle_gamma   90.00
#
_symmetry.space_group_name_H-M   'P 1'
#
loop_
_entity.id
_entity.type
_entity.pdbx_description
1 polymer ?
#
loop_
_entity_poly.entity_id
_entity_poly.type
_entity_poly.pdbx_seq_one_letter_code
_entity_poly.pdbx_strand_id
1 'polypeptide(L)'
;LVLTGGIQPAPAVMRLVEGLSDTVPILLVEDDTYSTAVQLRSVRSYISPESPAKIQVSLELFEEWVDTDKLIRLVSTAETPGMTPKMFIYNLIRQAQSNKQHIVLPEGNDERILRAAAVLLSREVVDLTILGDPAEVRGLASRLGLRIDFDRVPVFQPQDSPKFGEYAQTLSDLRKHKGMSLELALDMMTDVSYFGTMM
;
A
#
# COMPACT_ATOMS: atom_id res chain seq x y z
N LEU A 1 42.37 5.65 9.56
CA LEU A 1 43.18 6.53 10.44
C LEU A 1 42.54 7.91 10.43
N VAL A 2 42.42 8.59 11.58
CA VAL A 2 41.87 9.96 11.64
C VAL A 2 42.96 10.89 12.18
N LEU A 3 43.30 11.92 11.41
CA LEU A 3 44.22 12.99 11.77
C LEU A 3 43.40 14.18 12.27
N THR A 4 43.77 14.71 13.43
CA THR A 4 42.99 15.72 14.16
C THR A 4 43.68 17.08 14.16
N GLY A 5 42.93 18.15 14.41
CA GLY A 5 43.42 19.52 14.53
C GLY A 5 43.82 20.18 13.21
N GLY A 6 43.35 19.68 12.06
CA GLY A 6 43.67 20.24 10.74
C GLY A 6 45.13 20.10 10.32
N ILE A 7 45.94 19.34 11.07
CA ILE A 7 47.38 19.26 10.85
C ILE A 7 47.68 18.26 9.74
N GLN A 8 48.12 18.78 8.59
CA GLN A 8 48.60 17.95 7.50
C GLN A 8 49.96 17.33 7.83
N PRO A 9 50.17 16.03 7.54
CA PRO A 9 51.48 15.40 7.66
C PRO A 9 52.53 16.11 6.80
N ALA A 10 53.78 16.08 7.24
CA ALA A 10 54.88 16.65 6.48
C ALA A 10 54.95 16.03 5.06
N PRO A 11 55.38 16.78 4.03
CA PRO A 11 55.40 16.31 2.64
C PRO A 11 56.18 14.99 2.43
N ALA A 12 57.19 14.72 3.24
CA ALA A 12 57.92 13.45 3.21
C ALA A 12 57.06 12.26 3.64
N VAL A 13 56.20 12.44 4.64
CA VAL A 13 55.25 11.42 5.11
C VAL A 13 54.15 11.20 4.08
N MET A 14 53.65 12.29 3.46
CA MET A 14 52.66 12.19 2.38
C MET A 14 53.19 11.35 1.21
N ARG A 15 54.43 11.59 0.76
CA ARG A 15 55.06 10.78 -0.30
C ARG A 15 55.20 9.30 0.05
N LEU A 16 55.42 8.96 1.32
CA LEU A 16 55.47 7.57 1.77
C LEU A 16 54.10 6.91 1.71
N VAL A 17 53.05 7.63 2.14
CA VAL A 17 51.67 7.14 2.11
C VAL A 17 51.18 6.93 0.67
N GLU A 18 51.48 7.87 -0.23
CA GLU A 18 51.13 7.77 -1.65
C GLU A 18 51.82 6.60 -2.37
N GLY A 19 52.99 6.16 -1.87
CA GLY A 19 53.74 5.03 -2.42
C GLY A 19 53.28 3.66 -1.92
N LEU A 20 52.30 3.59 -1.01
CA LEU A 20 51.77 2.31 -0.51
C LEU A 20 50.76 1.71 -1.50
N SER A 21 50.93 0.44 -1.82
CA SER A 21 50.03 -0.31 -2.71
C SER A 21 48.65 -0.61 -2.11
N ASP A 22 48.56 -0.69 -0.78
CA ASP A 22 47.31 -0.84 -0.04
C ASP A 22 47.05 0.40 0.81
N THR A 23 46.21 1.31 0.32
CA THR A 23 45.93 2.56 1.02
C THR A 23 44.93 2.35 2.15
N VAL A 24 45.36 2.58 3.39
CA VAL A 24 44.44 2.73 4.52
C VAL A 24 43.71 4.08 4.37
N PRO A 25 42.38 4.14 4.52
CA PRO A 25 41.66 5.42 4.51
C PRO A 25 42.18 6.34 5.62
N ILE A 26 42.70 7.51 5.24
CA ILE A 26 43.12 8.57 6.15
C ILE A 26 42.14 9.73 6.02
N LEU A 27 41.51 10.10 7.13
CA LEU A 27 40.61 11.25 7.21
C LEU A 27 41.32 12.36 7.98
N LEU A 28 41.30 13.58 7.45
CA LEU A 28 41.76 14.78 8.17
C LEU A 28 40.53 15.56 8.64
N VAL A 29 40.51 15.90 9.93
CA VAL A 29 39.44 16.68 10.55
C VAL A 29 40.02 17.89 11.26
N GLU A 30 39.27 18.98 11.29
CA GLU A 30 39.67 20.24 11.94
C GLU A 30 39.57 20.18 13.47
N ASP A 31 38.68 19.34 14.01
CA ASP A 31 38.44 19.20 15.44
C ASP A 31 39.68 18.68 16.19
N ASP A 32 39.82 19.08 17.45
CA ASP A 32 40.86 18.53 18.33
C ASP A 32 40.64 17.03 18.62
N THR A 33 41.67 16.39 19.15
CA THR A 33 41.67 14.95 19.42
C THR A 33 40.57 14.50 20.36
N TYR A 34 40.27 15.28 21.40
CA TYR A 34 39.26 14.92 22.39
C TYR A 34 37.85 15.00 21.79
N SER A 35 37.55 16.11 21.13
CA SER A 35 36.27 16.36 20.44
C SER A 35 36.02 15.30 19.36
N THR A 36 37.03 15.00 18.54
CA THR A 36 36.97 13.96 17.52
C THR A 36 36.70 12.58 18.14
N ALA A 37 37.38 12.22 19.24
CA ALA A 37 37.19 10.93 19.90
C ALA A 37 35.77 10.77 20.47
N VAL A 38 35.20 11.84 21.04
CA VAL A 38 33.82 11.83 21.54
C VAL A 38 32.81 11.65 20.42
N GLN A 39 33.00 12.32 19.27
CA GLN A 39 32.14 12.16 18.10
C GLN A 39 32.24 10.76 17.50
N LEU A 40 33.45 10.22 17.37
CA LEU A 40 33.68 8.86 16.84
C LEU A 40 32.95 7.79 17.67
N ARG A 41 32.82 7.97 18.98
CA ARG A 41 32.04 7.06 19.85
C ARG A 41 30.57 6.95 19.45
N SER A 42 30.01 7.98 18.81
CA SER A 42 28.62 7.97 18.37
C SER A 42 28.41 7.27 17.02
N VAL A 43 29.48 6.98 16.28
CA VAL A 43 29.41 6.30 15.00
C VAL A 43 28.98 4.86 15.21
N ARG A 44 27.80 4.50 14.68
CA ARG A 44 27.29 3.13 14.67
C ARG A 44 27.54 2.50 13.31
N SER A 45 27.94 1.23 13.29
CA SER A 45 27.92 0.45 12.06
C SER A 45 26.47 0.16 11.67
N TYR A 46 26.16 0.35 10.39
CA TYR A 46 24.92 -0.09 9.79
C TYR A 46 25.19 -0.60 8.37
N ILE A 47 24.31 -1.46 7.89
CA ILE A 47 24.28 -1.90 6.50
C ILE A 47 23.36 -0.92 5.78
N SER A 48 23.92 -0.10 4.89
CA SER A 48 23.13 0.82 4.08
C SER A 48 22.73 0.15 2.76
N PRO A 49 21.60 0.54 2.13
CA PRO A 49 21.19 0.01 0.82
C PRO A 49 22.26 0.19 -0.28
N GLU A 50 23.14 1.17 -0.14
CA GLU A 50 24.19 1.55 -1.10
C GLU A 50 25.50 0.80 -0.89
N SER A 51 25.56 -0.13 0.07
CA SER A 51 26.78 -0.88 0.44
C SER A 51 26.72 -2.35 -0.01
N PRO A 52 26.82 -2.66 -1.33
CA PRO A 52 26.60 -4.00 -1.87
C PRO A 52 27.54 -5.05 -1.25
N ALA A 53 28.81 -4.69 -0.98
CA ALA A 53 29.77 -5.60 -0.37
C ALA A 53 29.37 -6.02 1.06
N LYS A 54 28.85 -5.10 1.88
CA LYS A 54 28.40 -5.41 3.24
C LYS A 54 27.14 -6.25 3.24
N ILE A 55 26.23 -5.98 2.29
CA ILE A 55 25.02 -6.77 2.09
C ILE A 55 25.40 -8.21 1.73
N GLN A 56 26.28 -8.38 0.75
CA GLN A 56 26.71 -9.69 0.28
C GLN A 56 27.35 -10.52 1.39
N VAL A 57 28.31 -9.97 2.12
CA VAL A 57 28.93 -10.66 3.27
C VAL A 57 27.89 -11.03 4.34
N SER A 58 26.89 -10.18 4.55
CA SER A 58 25.84 -10.47 5.54
C SER A 58 24.92 -11.60 5.10
N LEU A 59 24.62 -11.70 3.81
CA LEU A 59 23.87 -12.81 3.24
C LEU A 59 24.67 -14.12 3.32
N GLU A 60 25.95 -14.10 2.93
CA GLU A 60 26.83 -15.26 3.01
C GLU A 60 26.94 -15.80 4.45
N LEU A 61 27.17 -14.91 5.41
CA LEU A 61 27.21 -15.28 6.84
C LEU A 61 25.86 -15.82 7.33
N PHE A 62 24.75 -15.27 6.84
CA PHE A 62 23.43 -15.78 7.19
C PHE A 62 23.23 -17.20 6.65
N GLU A 63 23.53 -17.43 5.37
CA GLU A 63 23.40 -18.74 4.74
C GLU A 63 24.31 -19.80 5.36
N GLU A 64 25.53 -19.41 5.74
CA GLU A 64 26.50 -20.32 6.35
C GLU A 64 26.13 -20.71 7.79
N TRP A 65 25.65 -19.76 8.59
CA TRP A 65 25.50 -19.95 10.04
C TRP A 65 24.06 -20.08 10.53
N VAL A 66 23.06 -19.75 9.71
CA VAL A 66 21.65 -19.84 10.10
C VAL A 66 21.00 -21.07 9.48
N ASP A 67 20.60 -22.00 10.35
CA ASP A 67 19.71 -23.10 9.99
C ASP A 67 18.33 -22.52 9.64
N THR A 68 18.14 -22.29 8.34
CA THR A 68 16.95 -21.62 7.80
C THR A 68 15.71 -22.48 8.01
N ASP A 69 15.81 -23.81 7.89
CA ASP A 69 14.69 -24.71 8.11
C ASP A 69 14.24 -24.71 9.59
N LYS A 70 15.19 -24.68 10.53
CA LYS A 70 14.89 -24.54 11.95
C LYS A 70 14.31 -23.16 12.27
N LEU A 71 14.82 -22.10 11.66
CA LEU A 71 14.29 -20.75 11.83
C LEU A 71 12.84 -20.66 11.33
N ILE A 72 12.56 -21.19 10.13
CA ILE A 72 11.21 -21.27 9.57
C ILE A 72 10.30 -22.07 10.49
N ARG A 73 10.75 -23.23 10.99
CA ARG A 73 9.98 -24.04 11.95
C ARG A 73 9.64 -23.23 13.19
N LEU A 74 10.61 -22.56 13.82
CA LEU A 74 10.39 -21.75 15.02
C LEU A 74 9.39 -20.62 14.80
N VAL A 75 9.48 -19.93 13.66
CA VAL A 75 8.55 -18.86 13.28
C VAL A 75 7.16 -19.43 12.96
N SER A 76 7.08 -20.60 12.34
CA SER A 76 5.81 -21.26 11.99
C SER A 76 5.10 -21.91 13.19
N THR A 77 5.86 -22.33 14.21
CA THR A 77 5.32 -22.86 15.48
C THR A 77 4.89 -21.77 16.46
N ALA A 78 5.21 -20.51 16.17
CA ALA A 78 4.70 -19.39 16.94
C ALA A 78 3.20 -19.23 16.65
N GLU A 79 2.38 -20.04 17.31
CA GLU A 79 0.96 -19.75 17.45
C GLU A 79 0.82 -18.44 18.21
N THR A 80 0.63 -17.32 17.50
CA THR A 80 0.18 -16.09 18.15
C THR A 80 -1.22 -16.33 18.69
N PRO A 81 -1.46 -16.21 20.01
CA PRO A 81 -2.77 -16.42 20.58
C PRO A 81 -3.70 -15.31 20.07
N GLY A 82 -4.61 -15.69 19.18
CA GLY A 82 -5.61 -14.80 18.62
C GLY A 82 -5.19 -14.11 17.33
N MET A 83 -6.21 -13.72 16.58
CA MET A 83 -6.06 -12.99 15.33
C MET A 83 -5.91 -11.50 15.62
N THR A 84 -4.77 -10.93 15.24
CA THR A 84 -4.62 -9.47 15.29
C THR A 84 -5.54 -8.80 14.26
N PRO A 85 -5.97 -7.54 14.45
CA PRO A 85 -6.78 -6.83 13.47
C PRO A 85 -6.14 -6.80 12.07
N LYS A 86 -4.80 -6.70 11.98
CA LYS A 86 -4.09 -6.74 10.69
C LYS A 86 -4.16 -8.11 10.02
N MET A 87 -4.01 -9.20 10.79
CA MET A 87 -4.16 -10.56 10.27
C MET A 87 -5.59 -10.84 9.82
N PHE A 88 -6.59 -10.33 10.55
CA PHE A 88 -7.99 -10.45 10.14
C PHE A 88 -8.24 -9.80 8.79
N ILE A 89 -7.86 -8.52 8.63
CA ILE A 89 -8.05 -7.79 7.37
C ILE A 89 -7.30 -8.48 6.22
N TYR A 90 -6.07 -8.96 6.48
CA TYR A 90 -5.31 -9.71 5.50
C TYR A 90 -6.05 -10.97 5.05
N ASN A 91 -6.52 -11.80 6.00
CA ASN A 91 -7.25 -13.02 5.71
C ASN A 91 -8.56 -12.73 4.96
N LEU A 92 -9.28 -11.67 5.33
CA LEU A 92 -10.52 -11.26 4.67
C LEU A 92 -10.27 -10.86 3.21
N ILE A 93 -9.22 -10.07 2.95
CA ILE A 93 -8.84 -9.70 1.58
C ILE A 93 -8.45 -10.92 0.77
N ARG A 94 -7.69 -11.85 1.34
CA ARG A 94 -7.29 -13.10 0.66
C ARG A 94 -8.50 -13.97 0.32
N GLN A 95 -9.46 -14.06 1.22
CA GLN A 95 -10.70 -14.79 0.98
C GLN A 95 -11.51 -14.14 -0.15
N ALA A 96 -11.66 -12.80 -0.13
CA ALA A 96 -12.35 -12.07 -1.19
C ALA A 96 -11.66 -12.23 -2.56
N GLN A 97 -10.32 -12.17 -2.61
CA GLN A 97 -9.56 -12.42 -3.85
C GLN A 97 -9.76 -13.85 -4.40
N SER A 98 -9.88 -14.85 -3.52
CA SER A 98 -10.08 -16.25 -3.93
C SER A 98 -11.49 -16.53 -4.47
N ASN A 99 -12.47 -15.72 -4.07
CA ASN A 99 -13.85 -15.83 -4.50
C ASN A 99 -14.43 -14.42 -4.73
N LYS A 100 -13.99 -13.79 -5.83
CA LYS A 100 -14.36 -12.41 -6.14
C LYS A 100 -15.87 -12.26 -6.21
N GLN A 101 -16.40 -11.32 -5.44
CA GLN A 101 -17.80 -10.96 -5.45
C GLN A 101 -18.00 -9.64 -6.20
N HIS A 102 -19.21 -9.42 -6.71
CA HIS A 102 -19.62 -8.16 -7.31
C HIS A 102 -20.22 -7.25 -6.24
N ILE A 103 -19.71 -6.03 -6.10
CA ILE A 103 -20.18 -5.04 -5.12
C ILE A 103 -20.65 -3.76 -5.83
N VAL A 104 -21.82 -3.27 -5.44
CA VAL A 104 -22.37 -2.00 -5.94
C VAL A 104 -22.05 -0.89 -4.95
N LEU A 105 -21.57 0.25 -5.47
CA LEU A 105 -21.25 1.44 -4.70
C LEU A 105 -22.20 2.59 -5.10
N PRO A 106 -23.28 2.83 -4.33
CA PRO A 106 -24.25 3.89 -4.63
C PRO A 106 -23.68 5.31 -4.57
N GLU A 107 -22.62 5.50 -3.79
CA GLU A 107 -22.08 6.80 -3.40
C GLU A 107 -20.90 7.21 -4.31
N GLY A 108 -21.06 7.10 -5.64
CA GLY A 108 -19.99 7.36 -6.61
C GLY A 108 -19.39 8.76 -6.55
N ASN A 109 -20.13 9.73 -5.99
CA ASN A 109 -19.70 11.11 -5.83
C ASN A 109 -18.92 11.38 -4.53
N ASP A 110 -18.74 10.39 -3.66
CA ASP A 110 -17.96 10.52 -2.42
C ASP A 110 -16.47 10.18 -2.65
N GLU A 111 -15.58 11.10 -2.28
CA GLU A 111 -14.13 10.93 -2.42
C GLU A 111 -13.60 9.67 -1.71
N ARG A 112 -14.10 9.37 -0.51
CA ARG A 112 -13.62 8.25 0.31
C ARG A 112 -13.99 6.92 -0.36
N ILE A 113 -15.17 6.86 -0.96
CA ILE A 113 -15.67 5.70 -1.68
C ILE A 113 -14.84 5.47 -2.95
N LEU A 114 -14.57 6.50 -3.75
CA LEU A 114 -13.73 6.35 -4.94
C LEU A 114 -12.28 5.97 -4.60
N ARG A 115 -11.70 6.51 -3.53
CA ARG A 115 -10.38 6.10 -3.05
C ARG A 115 -10.37 4.62 -2.66
N ALA A 116 -11.39 4.15 -1.94
CA ALA A 116 -11.52 2.74 -1.58
C ALA A 116 -11.70 1.85 -2.82
N ALA A 117 -12.55 2.26 -3.77
CA ALA A 117 -12.77 1.55 -5.03
C ALA A 117 -11.46 1.37 -5.81
N ALA A 118 -10.65 2.43 -5.96
CA ALA A 118 -9.35 2.34 -6.64
C ALA A 118 -8.39 1.35 -5.96
N VAL A 119 -8.36 1.29 -4.62
CA VAL A 119 -7.55 0.32 -3.87
C VAL A 119 -8.05 -1.10 -4.08
N LEU A 120 -9.36 -1.32 -4.03
CA LEU A 120 -9.96 -2.64 -4.23
C LEU A 120 -9.73 -3.18 -5.65
N LEU A 121 -9.86 -2.32 -6.67
CA LEU A 121 -9.64 -2.67 -8.08
C LEU A 121 -8.16 -2.96 -8.36
N SER A 122 -7.24 -2.12 -7.88
CA SER A 122 -5.79 -2.33 -8.09
C SER A 122 -5.25 -3.62 -7.45
N ARG A 123 -5.92 -4.11 -6.40
CA ARG A 123 -5.62 -5.37 -5.72
C ARG A 123 -6.48 -6.54 -6.22
N GLU A 124 -7.32 -6.28 -7.21
CA GLU A 124 -8.27 -7.24 -7.79
C GLU A 124 -9.10 -7.99 -6.75
N VAL A 125 -9.63 -7.28 -5.74
CA VAL A 125 -10.33 -7.92 -4.60
C VAL A 125 -11.79 -8.24 -4.94
N VAL A 126 -12.43 -7.41 -5.74
CA VAL A 126 -13.87 -7.46 -6.08
C VAL A 126 -14.10 -6.92 -7.48
N ASP A 127 -15.22 -7.30 -8.07
CA ASP A 127 -15.80 -6.61 -9.23
C ASP A 127 -16.72 -5.50 -8.73
N LEU A 128 -16.74 -4.35 -9.41
CA LEU A 128 -17.47 -3.16 -8.93
C LEU A 128 -18.43 -2.60 -9.99
N THR A 129 -19.58 -2.12 -9.52
CA THR A 129 -20.40 -1.12 -10.21
C THR A 129 -20.49 0.13 -9.35
N ILE A 130 -20.32 1.31 -9.93
CA ILE A 130 -20.45 2.58 -9.22
C ILE A 130 -21.69 3.29 -9.76
N LEU A 131 -22.60 3.70 -8.89
CA LEU A 131 -23.78 4.47 -9.28
C LEU A 131 -23.50 5.97 -9.10
N GLY A 132 -23.93 6.77 -10.06
CA GLY A 132 -23.72 8.21 -10.06
C GLY A 132 -23.60 8.77 -11.47
N ASP A 133 -23.46 10.10 -11.57
CA ASP A 133 -23.24 10.74 -12.86
C ASP A 133 -21.86 10.36 -13.43
N PRO A 134 -21.77 9.74 -14.62
CA PRO A 134 -20.49 9.28 -15.15
C PRO A 134 -19.46 10.39 -15.36
N ALA A 135 -19.90 11.60 -15.71
CA ALA A 135 -19.00 12.74 -15.91
C ALA A 135 -18.48 13.27 -14.56
N GLU A 136 -19.34 13.37 -13.55
CA GLU A 136 -18.93 13.80 -12.20
C GLU A 136 -17.96 12.80 -11.56
N VAL A 137 -18.29 11.50 -11.61
CA VAL A 137 -17.47 10.42 -11.03
C VAL A 137 -16.10 10.37 -11.68
N ARG A 138 -16.03 10.40 -13.02
CA ARG A 138 -14.76 10.41 -13.76
C ARG A 138 -13.96 11.69 -13.48
N GLY A 139 -14.63 12.83 -13.44
CA GLY A 139 -14.02 14.11 -13.09
C GLY A 139 -13.42 14.10 -11.68
N LEU A 140 -14.14 13.56 -10.69
CA LEU A 140 -13.65 13.43 -9.32
C LEU A 140 -12.47 12.46 -9.23
N ALA A 141 -12.56 11.28 -9.86
CA ALA A 141 -11.46 10.33 -9.91
C ALA A 141 -10.19 10.94 -10.51
N SER A 142 -10.32 11.71 -11.61
CA SER A 142 -9.21 12.42 -12.23
C SER A 142 -8.61 13.48 -11.32
N ARG A 143 -9.43 14.30 -10.63
CA ARG A 143 -8.95 15.31 -9.68
C ARG A 143 -8.19 14.70 -8.51
N LEU A 144 -8.61 13.51 -8.06
CA LEU A 144 -7.98 12.77 -6.97
C LEU A 144 -6.75 11.95 -7.41
N GLY A 145 -6.44 11.92 -8.72
CA GLY A 145 -5.33 11.13 -9.27
C GLY A 145 -5.54 9.62 -9.20
N LEU A 146 -6.80 9.17 -9.14
CA LEU A 146 -7.15 7.75 -9.03
C LEU A 146 -7.10 7.08 -10.39
N ARG A 147 -6.43 5.93 -10.48
CA ARG A 147 -6.40 5.09 -11.67
C ARG A 147 -7.52 4.06 -11.59
N ILE A 148 -8.66 4.38 -12.18
CA ILE A 148 -9.82 3.49 -12.31
C ILE A 148 -10.05 3.24 -13.81
N ASP A 149 -10.12 1.97 -14.19
CA ASP A 149 -10.45 1.55 -15.56
C ASP A 149 -11.97 1.55 -15.73
N PHE A 150 -12.51 2.67 -16.22
CA PHE A 150 -13.94 2.87 -16.42
C PHE A 150 -14.52 2.08 -17.61
N ASP A 151 -13.69 1.41 -18.41
CA ASP A 151 -14.16 0.46 -19.43
C ASP A 151 -14.53 -0.89 -18.80
N ARG A 152 -13.89 -1.22 -17.67
CA ARG A 152 -14.13 -2.46 -16.91
C ARG A 152 -15.04 -2.27 -15.71
N VAL A 153 -15.21 -1.04 -15.23
CA VAL A 153 -16.04 -0.69 -14.07
C VAL A 153 -17.26 0.10 -14.55
N PRO A 154 -18.45 -0.51 -14.62
CA PRO A 154 -19.66 0.20 -15.01
C PRO A 154 -19.94 1.38 -14.08
N VAL A 155 -20.17 2.55 -14.70
CA VAL A 155 -20.60 3.77 -14.01
C VAL A 155 -21.80 4.35 -14.74
N PHE A 156 -22.94 4.43 -14.06
CA PHE A 156 -24.20 4.92 -14.65
C PHE A 156 -25.16 5.45 -13.58
N GLN A 157 -26.12 6.27 -14.01
CA GLN A 157 -27.23 6.66 -13.16
C GLN A 157 -28.34 5.60 -13.21
N PRO A 158 -29.10 5.37 -12.12
CA PRO A 158 -30.20 4.41 -12.07
C PRO A 158 -31.13 4.43 -13.29
N GLN A 159 -31.55 5.64 -13.68
CA GLN A 159 -32.47 5.90 -14.79
C GLN A 159 -31.96 5.47 -16.17
N ASP A 160 -30.64 5.36 -16.34
CA ASP A 160 -30.02 4.93 -17.60
C ASP A 160 -29.93 3.40 -17.69
N SER A 161 -30.25 2.69 -16.61
CA SER A 161 -30.20 1.24 -16.58
C SER A 161 -31.40 0.61 -17.29
N PRO A 162 -31.19 -0.39 -18.16
CA PRO A 162 -32.29 -1.13 -18.76
C PRO A 162 -33.13 -1.90 -17.72
N LYS A 163 -32.59 -2.15 -16.53
CA LYS A 163 -33.28 -2.84 -15.43
C LYS A 163 -34.11 -1.93 -14.54
N PHE A 164 -34.12 -0.62 -14.78
CA PHE A 164 -34.82 0.36 -13.93
C PHE A 164 -36.30 0.01 -13.70
N GLY A 165 -37.03 -0.25 -14.78
CA GLY A 165 -38.46 -0.62 -14.68
C GLY A 165 -38.68 -1.97 -14.00
N GLU A 166 -37.81 -2.95 -14.25
CA GLU A 166 -37.87 -4.28 -13.64
C GLU A 166 -37.65 -4.21 -12.13
N TYR A 167 -36.65 -3.45 -11.68
CA TYR A 167 -36.37 -3.24 -10.26
C TYR A 167 -37.48 -2.46 -9.57
N ALA A 168 -38.04 -1.43 -10.21
CA ALA A 168 -39.19 -0.70 -9.66
C ALA A 168 -40.42 -1.62 -9.49
N GLN A 169 -40.71 -2.46 -10.48
CA GLN A 169 -41.80 -3.43 -10.40
C GLN A 169 -41.58 -4.43 -9.27
N THR A 170 -40.36 -4.98 -9.16
CA THR A 170 -39.99 -5.91 -8.10
C THR A 170 -40.10 -5.26 -6.72
N LEU A 171 -39.65 -4.01 -6.57
CA LEU A 171 -39.76 -3.26 -5.33
C LEU A 171 -41.23 -3.04 -4.93
N SER A 172 -42.08 -2.64 -5.89
CA SER A 172 -43.52 -2.52 -5.67
C SER A 172 -44.11 -3.85 -5.19
N ASP A 173 -43.80 -4.95 -5.87
CA ASP A 173 -44.29 -6.29 -5.53
C ASP A 173 -43.89 -6.73 -4.12
N LEU A 174 -42.63 -6.56 -3.75
CA LEU A 174 -42.11 -6.89 -2.42
C LEU A 174 -42.79 -6.05 -1.31
N ARG A 175 -43.19 -4.82 -1.62
CA ARG A 175 -43.75 -3.86 -0.65
C ARG A 175 -45.23 -3.58 -0.84
N LYS A 176 -45.94 -4.39 -1.63
CA LYS A 176 -47.41 -4.32 -1.83
C LYS A 176 -48.18 -4.25 -0.52
N HIS A 177 -47.77 -5.04 0.48
CA HIS A 177 -48.38 -5.07 1.80
C HIS A 177 -48.27 -3.74 2.58
N LYS A 178 -47.36 -2.84 2.19
CA LYS A 178 -47.21 -1.48 2.74
C LYS A 178 -47.87 -0.41 1.88
N GLY A 179 -48.69 -0.80 0.90
CA GLY A 179 -49.39 0.13 0.01
C GLY A 179 -48.49 0.77 -1.05
N MET A 180 -47.35 0.17 -1.39
CA MET A 180 -46.44 0.70 -2.40
C MET A 180 -46.99 0.52 -3.81
N SER A 181 -47.34 1.63 -4.47
CA SER A 181 -47.70 1.65 -5.90
C SER A 181 -46.47 1.56 -6.79
N LEU A 182 -46.68 1.18 -8.06
CA LEU A 182 -45.61 1.15 -9.06
C LEU A 182 -45.03 2.55 -9.31
N GLU A 183 -45.88 3.59 -9.36
CA GLU A 183 -45.43 4.99 -9.54
C GLU A 183 -44.49 5.42 -8.41
N LEU A 184 -44.83 5.11 -7.16
CA LEU A 184 -43.96 5.41 -6.02
C LEU A 184 -42.66 4.60 -6.10
N ALA A 185 -42.74 3.34 -6.50
CA ALA A 185 -41.54 2.51 -6.64
C ALA A 185 -40.60 3.02 -7.74
N LEU A 186 -41.14 3.52 -8.86
CA LEU A 186 -40.36 4.17 -9.93
C LEU A 186 -39.65 5.42 -9.42
N ASP A 187 -40.35 6.28 -8.68
CA ASP A 187 -39.76 7.48 -8.07
C ASP A 187 -38.63 7.12 -7.10
N MET A 188 -38.86 6.15 -6.21
CA MET A 188 -37.84 5.66 -5.28
C MET A 188 -36.63 5.03 -6.00
N MET A 189 -36.83 4.44 -7.18
CA MET A 189 -35.77 3.77 -7.93
C MET A 189 -34.81 4.75 -8.60
N THR A 190 -35.15 6.05 -8.62
CA THR A 190 -34.21 7.11 -9.02
C THR A 190 -33.11 7.33 -7.97
N ASP A 191 -33.36 6.98 -6.71
CA ASP A 191 -32.37 7.06 -5.64
C ASP A 191 -31.34 5.92 -5.77
N VAL A 192 -30.07 6.29 -5.82
CA VAL A 192 -28.94 5.37 -5.99
C VAL A 192 -28.86 4.30 -4.90
N SER A 193 -29.30 4.59 -3.67
CA SER A 193 -29.25 3.65 -2.56
C SER A 193 -30.34 2.59 -2.69
N TYR A 194 -31.55 3.01 -3.08
CA TYR A 194 -32.64 2.07 -3.37
C TYR A 194 -32.33 1.22 -4.59
N PHE A 195 -31.81 1.83 -5.65
CA PHE A 195 -31.38 1.11 -6.85
C PHE A 195 -30.28 0.11 -6.54
N GLY A 196 -29.22 0.55 -5.85
CA GLY A 196 -28.12 -0.32 -5.46
C GLY A 196 -28.52 -1.47 -4.54
N THR A 197 -29.60 -1.31 -3.76
CA THR A 197 -30.14 -2.40 -2.91
C THR A 197 -30.93 -3.44 -3.73
N MET A 198 -31.49 -3.06 -4.88
CA MET A 198 -32.24 -3.96 -5.76
C MET A 198 -31.34 -4.72 -6.76
N MET A 199 -30.09 -4.27 -6.94
CA MET A 199 -29.08 -4.94 -7.77
C MET A 199 -28.53 -6.21 -7.13
#